data_AF-A0A1B6F6C7-F1
#
_entry.id   AF-A0A1B6F6C7-F1
#
_cell.length_a   1.000
_cell.length_b   1.000
_cell.length_c   1.000
_cell.angle_alpha   90.00
_cell.angle_beta   90.00
_cell.angle_gamma   90.00
#
_symmetry.space_group_name_H-M   'P 1'
#
loop_
_entity.id
_entity.type
_entity.pdbx_description
1 polymer ?
#
loop_
_entity_poly.entity_id
_entity_poly.type
_entity_poly.pdbx_seq_one_letter_code
_entity_poly.pdbx_strand_id
1 'polypeptide(L)'
;MFQGKAQLASSGPLSIAVPGELKGYWELHRKYGSLQWSQLVEPSIQLAESGNYVTDFLESVLKAKKNAIFNDPGMRETFIDPLTNDTWKSGQYIKRPKLAKTLKAISKE
;
A
#
# COMPACT_ATOMS: atom_id res chain seq x y z
N MET A 1 -21.59 16.97 4.18
CA MET A 1 -20.22 16.41 4.19
C MET A 1 -19.19 17.39 3.62
N PHE A 2 -19.30 17.83 2.36
CA PHE A 2 -18.22 18.61 1.71
C PHE A 2 -18.39 20.14 1.66
N GLN A 3 -19.52 20.70 2.16
CA GLN A 3 -19.76 22.15 2.28
C GLN A 3 -19.40 22.98 1.01
N GLY A 4 -19.71 22.48 -0.19
CA GLY A 4 -19.40 23.15 -1.45
C GLY A 4 -17.93 23.06 -1.91
N LYS A 5 -17.05 22.40 -1.16
CA LYS A 5 -15.64 22.18 -1.50
C LYS A 5 -15.47 20.82 -2.18
N ALA A 6 -15.77 20.74 -3.47
CA ALA A 6 -15.73 19.50 -4.24
C ALA A 6 -14.37 18.78 -4.19
N GLN A 7 -13.25 19.52 -4.09
CA GLN A 7 -11.90 18.96 -3.96
C GLN A 7 -11.74 18.03 -2.74
N LEU A 8 -12.50 18.23 -1.66
CA LEU A 8 -12.43 17.41 -0.45
C LEU A 8 -13.00 16.01 -0.68
N ALA A 9 -13.76 15.81 -1.75
CA ALA A 9 -14.23 14.50 -2.17
C ALA A 9 -13.19 13.71 -2.98
N SER A 10 -12.12 14.37 -3.45
CA SER A 10 -11.08 13.73 -4.28
C SER A 10 -9.73 13.59 -3.58
N SER A 11 -9.51 14.29 -2.46
CA SER A 11 -8.24 14.27 -1.76
C SER A 11 -8.38 14.55 -0.26
N GLY A 12 -7.44 14.02 0.51
CA GLY A 12 -7.40 14.16 1.96
C GLY A 12 -8.32 13.16 2.68
N PRO A 13 -8.34 13.17 4.02
CA PRO A 13 -9.05 12.16 4.80
C PRO A 13 -10.57 12.17 4.60
N LEU A 14 -11.15 13.32 4.21
CA LEU A 14 -12.58 13.43 3.94
C LEU A 14 -13.02 12.72 2.65
N SER A 15 -12.10 12.40 1.74
CA SER A 15 -12.41 11.62 0.54
C SER A 15 -12.48 10.10 0.80
N ILE A 16 -12.15 9.65 2.02
CA ILE A 16 -12.04 8.23 2.34
C ILE A 16 -13.41 7.68 2.75
N ALA A 17 -13.91 6.72 1.97
CA ALA A 17 -15.02 5.85 2.38
C ALA A 17 -14.50 4.68 3.24
N VAL A 18 -15.41 3.98 3.94
CA VAL A 18 -15.04 2.81 4.75
C VAL A 18 -14.43 1.72 3.85
N PRO A 19 -13.16 1.31 4.06
CA PRO A 19 -12.54 0.27 3.24
C PRO A 19 -13.17 -1.10 3.48
N GLY A 20 -13.63 -1.76 2.42
CA GLY A 20 -14.32 -3.06 2.48
C GLY A 20 -13.50 -4.25 1.96
N GLU A 21 -12.30 -4.01 1.43
CA GLU A 21 -11.50 -5.01 0.70
C GLU A 21 -11.25 -6.30 1.51
N LEU A 22 -10.71 -6.18 2.73
CA LEU A 22 -10.42 -7.35 3.57
C LEU A 22 -11.66 -8.15 3.93
N LYS A 23 -12.78 -7.47 4.22
CA LYS A 23 -14.05 -8.14 4.51
C LYS A 23 -14.54 -8.90 3.27
N GLY A 24 -14.43 -8.30 2.08
CA GLY A 24 -14.77 -8.97 0.83
C GLY A 24 -13.96 -10.25 0.60
N TYR A 25 -12.64 -10.18 0.77
CA TYR A 25 -11.76 -11.34 0.63
C TYR A 25 -12.07 -12.42 1.65
N TRP A 26 -12.31 -12.03 2.91
CA TRP A 26 -12.67 -12.97 3.98
C TRP A 26 -14.00 -13.67 3.71
N GLU A 27 -15.06 -12.97 3.30
CA GLU A 27 -16.34 -13.61 3.01
C GLU A 27 -16.25 -14.56 1.79
N LEU A 28 -15.48 -14.20 0.77
CA LEU A 28 -15.22 -15.09 -0.37
C LEU A 28 -14.42 -16.33 0.06
N HIS A 29 -13.40 -16.14 0.90
CA HIS A 29 -12.59 -17.22 1.43
C HIS A 29 -13.41 -18.16 2.32
N ARG A 30 -14.28 -17.65 3.20
CA ARG A 30 -15.18 -18.46 4.02
C ARG A 30 -16.14 -19.30 3.19
N LYS A 31 -16.61 -18.77 2.06
CA LYS A 31 -17.61 -19.45 1.23
C LYS A 31 -17.01 -20.42 0.23
N TYR A 32 -15.83 -20.12 -0.31
CA TYR A 32 -15.25 -20.84 -1.45
C TYR A 32 -13.78 -21.23 -1.28
N GLY A 33 -13.12 -20.80 -0.20
CA GLY A 33 -11.72 -21.05 0.06
C GLY A 33 -11.45 -22.50 0.47
N SER A 34 -10.30 -23.01 0.05
CA SER A 34 -9.85 -24.38 0.35
C SER A 34 -8.53 -24.43 1.13
N LEU A 35 -7.72 -23.37 1.05
CA LEU A 35 -6.48 -23.22 1.82
C LEU A 35 -6.74 -22.45 3.12
N GLN A 36 -5.88 -22.60 4.13
CA GLN A 36 -5.97 -21.75 5.32
C GLN A 36 -5.70 -20.29 4.93
N TRP A 37 -6.43 -19.37 5.56
CA TRP A 37 -6.32 -17.93 5.27
C TRP A 37 -4.88 -17.41 5.37
N SER A 38 -4.17 -17.82 6.43
CA SER A 38 -2.77 -17.46 6.65
C SER A 38 -1.85 -17.86 5.48
N GLN A 39 -2.10 -19.01 4.84
CA GLN A 39 -1.31 -19.48 3.71
C GLN A 39 -1.48 -18.59 2.47
N LEU A 40 -2.62 -17.91 2.33
CA LEU A 40 -2.87 -16.99 1.23
C LEU A 40 -2.16 -15.64 1.44
N VAL A 41 -2.05 -15.20 2.69
CA VAL A 41 -1.48 -13.90 3.04
C VAL A 41 0.05 -13.96 3.16
N GLU A 42 0.60 -15.10 3.58
CA GLU A 42 2.03 -15.30 3.85
C GLU A 42 2.98 -14.86 2.72
N PRO A 43 2.75 -15.18 1.43
CA PRO A 43 3.64 -14.73 0.36
C PRO A 43 3.73 -13.20 0.25
N SER A 44 2.63 -12.50 0.55
CA SER A 44 2.58 -11.04 0.52
C SER A 44 3.27 -10.42 1.73
N ILE A 45 3.22 -11.07 2.89
CA ILE A 45 4.03 -10.70 4.07
C ILE A 45 5.51 -10.77 3.70
N GLN A 46 5.95 -11.91 3.15
CA GLN A 46 7.34 -12.13 2.78
C GLN A 46 7.83 -11.08 1.79
N LEU A 47 7.04 -10.79 0.73
CA LEU A 47 7.39 -9.76 -0.26
C LEU A 47 7.47 -8.36 0.37
N ALA A 48 6.59 -8.03 1.32
CA ALA A 48 6.63 -6.73 1.99
C ALA A 48 7.83 -6.60 2.94
N GLU A 49 8.32 -7.70 3.53
CA GLU A 49 9.51 -7.71 4.42
C GLU A 49 10.82 -7.75 3.65
N SER A 50 10.93 -8.67 2.69
CA SER A 50 12.13 -8.83 1.88
C SER A 50 12.26 -7.69 0.89
N GLY A 51 11.14 -7.22 0.32
CA GLY A 51 11.07 -6.18 -0.68
C GLY A 51 10.93 -6.72 -2.09
N ASN A 52 10.82 -5.81 -3.05
CA ASN A 52 10.74 -6.13 -4.46
C ASN A 52 11.43 -5.07 -5.33
N TYR A 53 11.79 -5.46 -6.55
CA TYR A 53 12.31 -4.50 -7.52
C TYR A 53 11.22 -3.52 -7.94
N VAL A 54 11.59 -2.25 -8.02
CA VAL A 54 10.79 -1.21 -8.66
C VAL A 54 10.83 -1.46 -10.16
N THR A 55 9.65 -1.51 -10.76
CA THR A 55 9.47 -1.66 -12.21
C THR A 55 9.47 -0.28 -12.88
N ASP A 56 9.70 -0.24 -14.19
CA ASP A 56 9.61 1.00 -14.98
C ASP A 56 8.24 1.68 -14.80
N PHE A 57 7.17 0.87 -14.72
CA PHE A 57 5.83 1.37 -14.46
C PHE A 57 5.74 2.04 -13.09
N LEU A 58 6.24 1.40 -12.02
CA LEU A 58 6.21 1.99 -10.69
C LEU A 58 7.05 3.27 -10.63
N GLU A 59 8.25 3.30 -11.22
CA GLU A 59 9.04 4.53 -11.31
C GLU A 59 8.25 5.66 -11.99
N SER A 60 7.58 5.37 -13.11
CA SER A 60 6.78 6.37 -13.83
C SER A 60 5.68 6.98 -12.96
N VAL A 61 4.99 6.16 -12.15
CA VAL A 61 3.95 6.58 -11.21
C VAL A 61 4.57 7.39 -10.07
N LEU A 62 5.68 6.94 -9.49
CA LEU A 62 6.36 7.64 -8.41
C LEU A 62 6.82 9.03 -8.86
N LYS A 63 7.41 9.14 -10.06
CA LYS A 63 7.81 10.42 -10.66
C LYS A 63 6.61 11.34 -10.86
N ALA A 64 5.50 10.82 -11.41
CA ALA A 64 4.29 11.59 -11.63
C ALA A 64 3.63 12.07 -10.32
N LYS A 65 3.82 11.35 -9.21
CA LYS A 65 3.26 11.66 -7.89
C LYS A 65 4.26 12.24 -6.90
N LYS A 66 5.48 12.54 -7.34
CA LYS A 66 6.60 12.97 -6.48
C LYS A 66 6.20 14.06 -5.49
N ASN A 67 5.60 15.15 -5.96
CA ASN A 67 5.17 16.25 -5.07
C ASN A 67 4.17 15.81 -3.99
N ALA A 68 3.21 14.95 -4.33
CA ALA A 68 2.24 14.45 -3.36
C ALA A 68 2.91 13.52 -2.34
N ILE A 69 3.82 12.65 -2.79
CA ILE A 69 4.61 11.75 -1.94
C ILE A 69 5.47 12.54 -0.96
N PHE A 70 6.15 13.60 -1.44
CA PHE A 70 6.94 14.45 -0.57
C PHE A 70 6.08 15.15 0.47
N ASN A 71 4.86 15.58 0.13
CA ASN A 71 4.00 16.32 1.06
C ASN A 71 3.26 15.44 2.09
N ASP A 72 3.23 14.12 1.91
CA ASP A 72 2.63 13.18 2.86
C ASP A 72 3.72 12.43 3.65
N PRO A 73 3.80 12.56 4.99
CA PRO A 73 4.84 11.92 5.78
C PRO A 73 4.86 10.39 5.67
N GLY A 74 3.69 9.75 5.58
CA GLY A 74 3.57 8.29 5.50
C GLY A 74 3.99 7.76 4.14
N MET A 75 3.64 8.47 3.06
CA MET A 75 4.13 8.15 1.71
C MET A 75 5.63 8.38 1.60
N ARG A 76 6.14 9.49 2.14
CA ARG A 76 7.57 9.82 2.11
C ARG A 76 8.42 8.72 2.73
N GLU A 77 8.02 8.23 3.90
CA GLU A 77 8.71 7.15 4.61
C GLU A 77 8.86 5.87 3.77
N THR A 78 7.89 5.57 2.91
CA THR A 78 7.90 4.34 2.10
C THR A 78 8.54 4.55 0.73
N PHE A 79 8.24 5.67 0.07
CA PHE A 79 8.47 5.85 -1.36
C PHE A 79 9.62 6.80 -1.71
N ILE A 80 10.27 7.41 -0.71
CA ILE A 80 11.53 8.15 -0.90
C ILE A 80 12.69 7.27 -0.43
N ASP A 81 13.69 7.16 -1.29
CA ASP A 81 14.97 6.54 -0.98
C ASP A 81 15.75 7.48 -0.03
N PRO A 82 16.07 7.05 1.20
CA PRO A 82 16.75 7.90 2.17
C PRO A 82 18.19 8.25 1.76
N LEU A 83 18.81 7.48 0.85
CA LEU A 83 20.18 7.74 0.39
C LEU A 83 20.23 8.86 -0.64
N THR A 84 19.25 8.87 -1.56
CA THR A 84 19.20 9.86 -2.65
C THR A 84 18.27 11.02 -2.36
N ASN A 85 17.42 10.90 -1.33
CA ASN A 85 16.33 11.82 -1.03
C ASN A 85 15.44 12.10 -2.26
N ASP A 86 15.20 11.06 -3.06
CA ASP A 86 14.33 11.08 -4.23
C ASP A 86 13.46 9.82 -4.27
N THR A 87 12.43 9.78 -5.12
CA THR A 87 11.61 8.59 -5.32
C THR A 87 12.44 7.44 -5.89
N TRP A 88 12.09 6.22 -5.50
CA TRP A 88 12.72 5.01 -6.05
C TRP A 88 12.63 4.93 -7.58
N LYS A 89 13.69 4.42 -8.19
CA LYS A 89 13.88 4.22 -9.64
C LYS A 89 13.84 2.75 -10.01
N SER A 90 13.60 2.45 -11.27
CA SER A 90 13.57 1.09 -11.79
C SER A 90 14.87 0.34 -11.49
N GLY A 91 14.75 -0.94 -11.15
CA GLY A 91 15.86 -1.80 -10.74
C GLY A 91 16.33 -1.57 -9.29
N GLN A 92 15.90 -0.49 -8.62
CA GLN A 92 16.10 -0.37 -7.17
C GLN A 92 15.13 -1.27 -6.40
N TYR A 93 15.40 -1.49 -5.13
CA TYR A 93 14.72 -2.47 -4.30
C TYR A 93 14.02 -1.81 -3.11
N ILE A 94 12.69 -1.92 -3.03
CA ILE A 94 11.84 -1.25 -2.03
C ILE A 94 11.27 -2.26 -1.03
N LYS A 95 11.31 -1.94 0.26
CA LYS A 95 10.69 -2.71 1.35
C LYS A 95 9.48 -1.99 1.94
N ARG A 96 8.53 -2.73 2.50
CA ARG A 96 7.29 -2.17 3.11
C ARG A 96 7.01 -2.79 4.49
N PRO A 97 7.87 -2.56 5.50
CA PRO A 97 7.78 -3.24 6.80
C PRO A 97 6.49 -2.94 7.58
N LYS A 98 5.91 -1.73 7.46
CA LYS A 98 4.62 -1.40 8.08
C LYS A 98 3.45 -2.17 7.47
N LEU A 99 3.48 -2.36 6.14
CA LEU A 99 2.51 -3.18 5.44
C LEU A 99 2.66 -4.65 5.87
N ALA A 100 3.90 -5.16 5.93
CA ALA A 100 4.15 -6.51 6.43
C ALA A 100 3.59 -6.73 7.84
N LYS A 101 3.80 -5.80 8.77
CA LYS A 101 3.22 -5.87 10.12
C LYS A 101 1.69 -5.94 10.09
N THR A 102 1.06 -5.16 9.22
CA THR A 102 -0.41 -5.16 9.06
C THR A 102 -0.89 -6.50 8.51
N LEU A 103 -0.24 -7.01 7.45
CA LEU A 103 -0.56 -8.31 6.86
C LEU A 103 -0.33 -9.46 7.85
N LYS A 104 0.68 -9.38 8.72
CA LYS A 104 0.90 -10.35 9.82
C LYS A 104 -0.23 -10.36 10.84
N ALA A 105 -0.86 -9.22 11.12
CA ALA A 105 -2.06 -9.19 11.97
C ALA A 105 -3.25 -9.83 11.25
N ILE A 106 -3.47 -9.46 9.99
CA ILE A 106 -4.55 -10.00 9.14
C ILE A 106 -4.43 -11.52 8.97
N SER A 107 -3.22 -12.06 8.89
CA SER A 107 -2.98 -13.51 8.72
C SER A 107 -3.36 -14.35 9.95
N LYS A 108 -3.45 -13.73 11.14
CA LYS A 108 -3.70 -14.41 12.42
C LYS A 108 -5.16 -14.39 12.87
N GLU A 109 -5.95 -13.47 12.32
CA GLU A 109 -7.37 -13.28 12.62
C GLU A 109 -8.24 -13.99 11.58
#